data_AF-A0A7F5R2D2-F1
#
_entry.id   AF-A0A7F5R2D2-F1
#
_cell.length_a   1.000
_cell.length_b   1.000
_cell.length_c   1.000
_cell.angle_alpha   90.00
_cell.angle_beta   90.00
_cell.angle_gamma   90.00
#
_symmetry.space_group_name_H-M   'P 1'
#
loop_
_entity.id
_entity.type
_entity.pdbx_description
1 polymer ?
#
loop_
_entity_poly.entity_id
_entity_poly.type
_entity_poly.pdbx_seq_one_letter_code
_entity_poly.pdbx_strand_id
1 'polypeptide(L)'
;MIPRFWHSSAAYALAQAVQNDPENCTLPSNGDVIYRWPEDILKPNISLLLNVDEHERIKRHNKRNTTNTAEEKLLKNDGQFRQNVVKAYKNMYDPPVEIIDANPSTEEILEDIYHKIKHLL
;
A
#
# COMPACT_ATOMS: atom_id res chain seq x y z
N MET A 1 4.22 2.19 15.73
CA MET A 1 3.64 1.97 14.38
C MET A 1 3.10 3.29 13.88
N ILE A 2 3.50 3.75 12.69
CA ILE A 2 3.00 5.00 12.10
C ILE A 2 2.08 4.61 10.92
N PRO A 3 0.77 4.94 10.97
CA PRO A 3 -0.11 4.68 9.83
C PRO A 3 0.17 5.68 8.70
N ARG A 4 0.29 5.18 7.47
CA ARG A 4 0.39 5.96 6.21
C ARG A 4 1.52 7.00 6.21
N PHE A 5 2.73 6.54 5.90
CA PHE A 5 3.91 7.38 5.77
C PHE A 5 4.33 7.54 4.29
N TRP A 6 5.61 7.78 4.01
CA TRP A 6 6.13 8.02 2.65
C TRP A 6 5.63 7.02 1.58
N HIS A 7 5.64 5.72 1.86
CA HIS A 7 5.16 4.69 0.92
C HIS A 7 3.73 4.97 0.44
N SER A 8 2.85 5.48 1.32
CA SER A 8 1.48 5.81 0.95
C SER A 8 1.42 7.02 0.03
N SER A 9 2.09 8.13 0.38
CA SER A 9 2.10 9.31 -0.48
C SER A 9 2.68 9.01 -1.86
N ALA A 10 3.81 8.29 -1.90
CA ALA A 10 4.46 7.91 -3.16
C ALA A 10 3.59 6.97 -4.01
N ALA A 11 2.99 5.93 -3.42
CA ALA A 11 2.19 4.96 -4.16
C ALA A 11 0.92 5.59 -4.75
N TYR A 12 0.23 6.45 -3.99
CA TYR A 12 -0.95 7.15 -4.47
C TYR A 12 -0.59 8.19 -5.55
N ALA A 13 0.49 8.96 -5.37
CA ALA A 13 0.92 9.94 -6.37
C ALA A 13 1.27 9.27 -7.72
N LEU A 14 1.99 8.14 -7.68
CA LEU A 14 2.32 7.37 -8.88
C LEU A 14 1.08 6.80 -9.56
N ALA A 15 0.15 6.21 -8.80
CA ALA A 15 -1.09 5.69 -9.35
C ALA A 15 -1.97 6.80 -9.93
N GLN A 16 -1.99 7.98 -9.29
CA GLN A 16 -2.73 9.15 -9.76
C GLN A 16 -2.14 9.73 -11.03
N ALA A 17 -0.81 9.78 -11.16
CA ALA A 17 -0.15 10.24 -12.38
C ALA A 17 -0.54 9.37 -13.59
N VAL A 18 -0.55 8.05 -13.41
CA VAL A 18 -1.01 7.11 -14.44
C VAL A 18 -2.51 7.26 -14.73
N GLN A 19 -3.33 7.50 -13.70
CA GLN A 19 -4.77 7.71 -13.91
C GLN A 19 -5.09 9.00 -14.67
N ASN A 20 -4.31 10.06 -14.44
CA ASN A 20 -4.51 11.35 -15.08
C ASN A 20 -4.13 11.35 -16.57
N ASP A 21 -3.21 10.48 -16.97
CA ASP A 21 -2.74 10.36 -18.35
C ASP A 21 -2.41 8.89 -18.71
N PRO A 22 -3.42 8.02 -18.82
CA PRO A 22 -3.21 6.58 -18.99
C PRO A 22 -2.62 6.19 -20.34
N GLU A 23 -2.67 7.07 -21.34
CA GLU A 23 -2.13 6.82 -22.68
C GLU A 23 -0.63 7.09 -22.76
N ASN A 24 -0.11 8.05 -21.97
CA ASN A 24 1.30 8.46 -22.04
C ASN A 24 2.09 8.20 -20.75
N CYS A 25 1.40 7.93 -19.63
CA CYS A 25 2.03 7.68 -18.35
C CYS A 25 1.84 6.22 -17.91
N THR A 26 2.93 5.58 -17.52
CA THR A 26 2.92 4.23 -16.95
C THR A 26 3.72 4.22 -15.64
N LEU A 27 3.47 3.21 -14.80
CA LEU A 27 4.26 3.04 -13.60
C LEU A 27 5.74 2.78 -13.97
N PRO A 28 6.69 3.44 -13.29
CA PRO A 28 8.10 3.18 -13.47
C PRO A 28 8.44 1.69 -13.28
N SER A 29 9.53 1.24 -13.91
CA SER A 29 9.99 -0.14 -13.80
C SER A 29 10.45 -0.47 -12.37
N ASN A 30 10.38 -1.75 -11.99
CA ASN A 30 10.96 -2.19 -10.73
C ASN A 30 12.45 -1.81 -10.66
N GLY A 31 12.90 -1.31 -9.51
CA GLY A 31 14.28 -0.83 -9.30
C GLY A 31 14.50 0.66 -9.63
N ASP A 32 13.51 1.37 -10.18
CA ASP A 32 13.61 2.82 -10.38
C ASP A 32 13.88 3.56 -9.06
N VAL A 33 14.70 4.61 -9.10
CA VAL A 33 15.09 5.40 -7.91
C VAL A 33 13.90 6.01 -7.19
N ILE A 34 12.79 6.29 -7.89
CA ILE A 34 11.56 6.82 -7.29
C ILE A 34 10.93 5.87 -6.27
N TYR A 35 11.25 4.57 -6.36
CA TYR A 35 10.80 3.55 -5.41
C TYR A 35 11.74 3.38 -4.21
N ARG A 36 12.94 3.97 -4.26
CA ARG A 36 13.87 3.94 -3.14
C ARG A 36 13.37 4.84 -2.03
N TRP A 37 13.44 4.35 -0.80
CA TRP A 37 13.22 5.18 0.37
C TRP A 37 14.15 6.41 0.35
N PRO A 38 13.65 7.62 0.63
CA PRO A 38 14.46 8.82 0.53
C PRO A 38 15.38 8.97 1.74
N GLU A 39 16.57 9.55 1.49
CA GLU A 39 17.68 9.57 2.46
C GLU A 39 17.50 10.62 3.57
N ASP A 40 16.58 11.56 3.38
CA ASP A 40 16.31 12.69 4.27
C ASP A 40 15.29 12.38 5.38
N ILE A 41 14.68 11.19 5.36
CA ILE A 41 13.72 10.75 6.38
C ILE A 41 14.17 9.47 7.08
N LEU A 42 13.83 9.36 8.37
CA LEU A 42 14.19 8.21 9.18
C LEU A 42 13.67 6.91 8.58
N LYS A 43 14.58 6.04 8.20
CA LYS A 43 14.28 4.74 7.60
C LYS A 43 13.68 3.77 8.62
N PRO A 44 12.51 3.14 8.34
CA PRO A 44 11.95 2.13 9.22
C PRO A 44 12.75 0.83 9.12
N ASN A 45 12.73 0.03 10.20
CA ASN A 45 13.31 -1.33 10.15
C ASN A 45 12.49 -2.29 9.28
N ILE A 46 11.17 -2.06 9.19
CA ILE A 46 10.24 -2.85 8.39
C ILE A 46 9.06 -1.99 7.90
N SER A 47 8.58 -2.27 6.69
CA SER A 47 7.36 -1.70 6.13
C SER A 47 6.38 -2.82 5.82
N LEU A 48 5.13 -2.68 6.26
CA LEU A 48 4.08 -3.71 6.10
C LEU A 48 2.92 -3.14 5.28
N LEU A 49 2.49 -3.87 4.24
CA LEU A 49 1.27 -3.61 3.49
C LEU A 49 0.23 -4.67 3.81
N LEU A 50 -0.83 -4.29 4.53
CA LEU A 50 -1.99 -5.15 4.74
C LEU A 50 -2.82 -5.21 3.45
N ASN A 51 -2.84 -6.37 2.81
CA ASN A 51 -3.60 -6.59 1.58
C ASN A 51 -4.84 -7.44 1.86
N VAL A 52 -5.99 -6.97 1.41
CA VAL A 52 -7.25 -7.73 1.47
C VAL A 52 -7.74 -7.96 0.04
N ASP A 53 -8.46 -9.06 -0.16
CA ASP A 53 -9.19 -9.26 -1.40
C ASP A 53 -10.38 -8.29 -1.51
N GLU A 54 -10.94 -8.20 -2.72
CA GLU A 54 -12.04 -7.29 -3.02
C GLU A 54 -13.32 -7.63 -2.23
N HIS A 55 -13.55 -8.92 -1.91
CA HIS A 55 -14.73 -9.38 -1.20
C HIS A 55 -14.70 -8.94 0.27
N GLU A 56 -13.61 -9.21 0.98
CA GLU A 56 -13.38 -8.76 2.35
C GLU A 56 -13.29 -7.23 2.44
N ARG A 57 -12.72 -6.57 1.41
CA ARG A 57 -12.72 -5.10 1.32
C ARG A 57 -14.14 -4.53 1.33
N ILE A 58 -15.03 -5.02 0.44
CA ILE A 58 -16.42 -4.54 0.37
C ILE A 58 -17.15 -4.82 1.69
N LYS A 59 -17.01 -6.03 2.24
CA LYS A 59 -17.63 -6.43 3.51
C LYS A 59 -17.21 -5.54 4.69
N ARG A 60 -15.92 -5.24 4.83
CA ARG A 60 -15.38 -4.38 5.90
C ARG A 60 -15.72 -2.90 5.67
N HIS A 61 -15.77 -2.47 4.42
CA HIS A 61 -16.06 -1.08 4.06
C HIS A 61 -17.54 -0.71 4.20
N ASN A 62 -18.46 -1.63 3.92
CA ASN A 62 -19.91 -1.41 4.13
C ASN A 62 -20.27 -1.10 5.60
N LYS A 63 -19.37 -1.45 6.54
CA LYS A 63 -19.51 -1.12 7.97
C LYS A 63 -18.96 0.26 8.35
N ARG A 64 -18.32 0.99 7.42
CA ARG A 64 -17.67 2.29 7.66
C ARG A 64 -18.30 3.39 6.80
N ASN A 65 -18.85 4.43 7.44
CA ASN A 65 -19.42 5.58 6.75
C ASN A 65 -18.35 6.67 6.45
N THR A 66 -17.19 6.26 5.92
CA THR A 66 -15.96 7.10 5.96
C THR A 66 -15.31 7.38 4.61
N THR A 67 -15.96 7.13 3.46
CA THR A 67 -15.44 7.57 2.14
C THR A 67 -15.60 9.07 1.97
N ASN A 68 -14.70 9.84 2.58
CA ASN A 68 -14.79 11.30 2.59
C ASN A 68 -13.79 11.96 1.63
N THR A 69 -12.63 11.33 1.41
CA THR A 69 -11.57 11.89 0.54
C THR A 69 -11.72 11.46 -0.93
N ALA A 70 -11.11 12.22 -1.84
CA ALA A 70 -11.14 11.90 -3.28
C ALA A 70 -10.38 10.60 -3.58
N GLU A 71 -9.23 10.41 -2.92
CA GLU A 71 -8.38 9.24 -3.03
C GLU A 71 -9.10 7.96 -2.54
N GLU A 72 -9.85 8.04 -1.44
CA GLU A 72 -10.65 6.92 -0.95
C GLU A 72 -11.79 6.56 -1.92
N LYS A 73 -12.40 7.57 -2.57
CA LYS A 73 -13.43 7.35 -3.60
C LYS A 73 -12.83 6.72 -4.86
N LEU A 74 -11.67 7.20 -5.31
CA LEU A 74 -10.93 6.63 -6.44
C LEU A 74 -10.51 5.19 -6.16
N LEU A 75 -9.89 4.95 -5.01
CA LEU A 75 -9.53 3.60 -4.57
C LEU A 75 -10.76 2.69 -4.50
N LYS A 76 -11.94 3.18 -4.13
CA LYS A 76 -13.17 2.39 -4.12
C LYS A 76 -13.69 2.04 -5.51
N ASN A 77 -13.71 3.00 -6.42
CA ASN A 77 -14.44 2.89 -7.68
C ASN A 77 -13.56 2.41 -8.85
N ASP A 78 -12.24 2.52 -8.75
CA ASP A 78 -11.31 2.25 -9.85
C ASP A 78 -10.38 1.08 -9.51
N GLY A 79 -10.63 -0.07 -10.16
CA GLY A 79 -9.85 -1.28 -9.98
C GLY A 79 -8.41 -1.18 -10.53
N GLN A 80 -8.22 -0.43 -11.62
CA GLN A 80 -6.89 -0.24 -12.20
C GLN A 80 -6.03 0.66 -11.32
N PHE A 81 -6.62 1.73 -10.80
CA PHE A 81 -5.98 2.59 -9.81
C PHE A 81 -5.54 1.78 -8.58
N ARG A 82 -6.42 0.92 -8.04
CA ARG A 82 -6.05 0.01 -6.93
C ARG A 82 -4.85 -0.88 -7.27
N GLN A 83 -4.88 -1.52 -8.43
CA GLN A 83 -3.78 -2.38 -8.88
C GLN A 83 -2.47 -1.59 -9.01
N ASN A 84 -2.52 -0.37 -9.52
CA ASN A 84 -1.36 0.51 -9.65
C ASN A 84 -0.81 0.91 -8.27
N VAL A 85 -1.66 1.25 -7.30
CA VAL A 85 -1.24 1.53 -5.92
C VAL A 85 -0.50 0.32 -5.33
N VAL A 86 -1.09 -0.87 -5.41
CA VAL A 86 -0.46 -2.10 -4.88
C VAL A 86 0.85 -2.42 -5.60
N LYS A 87 0.91 -2.24 -6.93
CA LYS A 87 2.12 -2.45 -7.72
C LYS A 87 3.22 -1.46 -7.34
N ALA A 88 2.88 -0.20 -7.08
CA ALA A 88 3.85 0.80 -6.61
C ALA A 88 4.43 0.40 -5.25
N TYR A 89 3.60 -0.03 -4.28
CA TYR A 89 4.11 -0.56 -3.00
C TYR A 89 5.05 -1.75 -3.18
N LYS A 90 4.72 -2.69 -4.08
CA LYS A 90 5.56 -3.88 -4.38
C LYS A 90 6.93 -3.53 -4.95
N ASN A 91 7.05 -2.38 -5.60
CA ASN A 91 8.31 -1.94 -6.18
C ASN A 91 9.17 -1.16 -5.18
N MET A 92 8.63 -0.72 -4.05
CA MET A 92 9.34 0.07 -3.04
C MET A 92 10.41 -0.75 -2.32
N TYR A 93 11.58 -0.13 -2.14
CA TYR A 93 12.75 -0.80 -1.57
C TYR A 93 13.59 0.14 -0.70
N ASP A 94 14.52 -0.47 0.03
CA ASP A 94 15.46 0.21 0.93
C ASP A 94 14.76 0.97 2.10
N PRO A 95 13.74 0.41 2.79
CA PRO A 95 13.53 -1.02 2.99
C PRO A 95 12.39 -1.60 2.14
N PRO A 96 12.38 -2.91 1.88
CA PRO A 96 11.29 -3.55 1.14
C PRO A 96 9.96 -3.47 1.93
N VAL A 97 8.86 -3.55 1.17
CA VAL A 97 7.51 -3.65 1.71
C VAL A 97 7.09 -5.12 1.78
N GLU A 98 6.90 -5.61 3.00
CA GLU A 98 6.36 -6.95 3.26
C GLU A 98 4.83 -6.91 3.12
N ILE A 99 4.29 -7.81 2.30
CA ILE A 99 2.84 -7.91 2.10
C ILE A 99 2.28 -8.92 3.08
N ILE A 100 1.29 -8.49 3.85
CA ILE A 100 0.57 -9.31 4.81
C ILE A 100 -0.81 -9.61 4.25
N ASP A 101 -1.17 -10.90 4.25
CA ASP A 101 -2.55 -11.30 3.96
C ASP A 101 -3.44 -10.88 5.13
N ALA A 102 -4.33 -9.93 4.87
CA ALA A 102 -5.24 -9.38 5.87
C ALA A 102 -6.67 -9.90 5.70
N ASN A 103 -6.90 -10.96 4.92
CA ASN A 103 -8.20 -11.62 4.78
C ASN A 103 -8.68 -12.37 6.04
N PRO A 104 -7.80 -13.06 6.81
CA PRO A 104 -8.19 -13.80 8.01
C PRO A 104 -8.67 -12.91 9.18
N SER A 105 -8.88 -13.53 10.35
CA SER A 105 -9.21 -12.81 11.58
C SER A 105 -8.08 -11.89 12.06
N THR A 106 -8.41 -10.92 12.91
CA THR A 106 -7.40 -9.99 13.46
C THR A 106 -6.31 -10.75 14.21
N GLU A 107 -6.69 -11.79 14.96
CA GLU A 107 -5.80 -12.62 15.76
C GLU A 107 -4.78 -13.35 14.88
N GLU A 108 -5.23 -13.98 13.79
CA GLU A 108 -4.36 -14.65 12.82
C GLU A 108 -3.39 -13.68 12.15
N ILE A 109 -3.87 -12.48 11.79
CA ILE A 109 -3.04 -11.43 11.19
C ILE A 109 -1.96 -10.95 12.18
N LEU A 110 -2.33 -10.77 13.46
CA LEU A 110 -1.38 -10.35 14.49
C LEU A 110 -0.32 -11.42 14.75
N GLU A 111 -0.70 -12.69 14.72
CA GLU A 111 0.24 -13.80 14.88
C GLU A 111 1.24 -13.88 13.71
N ASP A 112 0.78 -13.72 12.47
CA ASP A 112 1.66 -13.66 11.28
C ASP A 112 2.61 -12.46 11.35
N ILE A 113 2.10 -11.27 11.67
CA ILE A 113 2.93 -10.08 11.86
C ILE A 113 3.97 -10.32 12.95
N TYR A 114 3.57 -10.85 14.11
CA TYR A 114 4.49 -11.15 15.20
C TYR A 114 5.60 -12.11 14.76
N HIS A 115 5.25 -13.18 14.03
CA HIS A 115 6.23 -14.14 13.52
C HIS A 115 7.23 -13.50 12.55
N LYS A 116 6.76 -12.55 11.74
CA LYS A 116 7.60 -11.79 10.81
C LYS A 116 8.49 -10.77 11.49
N ILE A 117 8.06 -10.14 12.60
CA ILE A 117 8.83 -9.05 13.23
C ILE A 117 9.62 -9.46 14.47
N LYS A 118 9.37 -10.64 15.06
CA LYS A 118 10.03 -11.08 16.31
C LYS A 118 11.57 -11.12 16.26
N HIS A 119 12.16 -11.20 15.07
CA HIS A 119 13.62 -11.18 14.89
C HIS A 119 14.20 -9.76 14.92
N LEU A 120 13.34 -8.73 14.90
CA LEU A 120 13.68 -7.30 15.00
C LEU A 120 13.46 -6.75 16.42
N LEU A 121 12.88 -7.56 17.32
CA LEU A 121 12.58 -7.24 18.72
C LEU A 121 13.68 -7.81 19.63
#